data_AF-A0A6C0B7X9-F1
#
_entry.id   AF-A0A6C0B7X9-F1
#
_cell.length_a   1.000
_cell.length_b   1.000
_cell.length_c   1.000
_cell.angle_alpha   90.00
_cell.angle_beta   90.00
_cell.angle_gamma   90.00
#
_symmetry.space_group_name_H-M   'P 1'
#
loop_
_entity.id
_entity.type
_entity.pdbx_description
1 polymer ?
#
loop_
_entity_poly.entity_id
_entity_poly.type
_entity_poly.pdbx_seq_one_letter_code
_entity_poly.pdbx_strand_id
1 'polypeptide(L)'
;MELLNWVPSNKLAFTMLQMNPNAIDHIEKYHIPKMWTLLSENPGALCYMYNDPTMLDNAGYAGWLKNPNPAIIPLLEKYVCIKVPYVQERLLENPNALHLVDARYIEGNLHLLAKNTSPLAMQLIEDYIDVLSNVAWERLSANPSAIHILEKNLHKVDWNILCSNPAAIHLLLKLPYRIYWFQFSKNTHPLAIEHMRKNLEKVNWENLSANPAAIELLKENQDKIAWYWLSQNPAIFEYNYSNMAKAKTNIIREELVSVALHPDRVCKWLREGLTLADL
;
A
#
# COMPACT_ATOMS: atom_id res chain seq x y z
N MET A 1 -8.21 -11.45 -6.69
CA MET A 1 -9.08 -10.30 -7.05
C MET A 1 -9.33 -10.31 -8.55
N GLU A 2 -10.26 -9.51 -9.07
CA GLU A 2 -10.52 -9.35 -10.50
C GLU A 2 -10.61 -7.88 -10.90
N LEU A 3 -10.26 -7.56 -12.16
CA LEU A 3 -10.39 -6.19 -12.67
C LEU A 3 -11.87 -5.79 -12.76
N LEU A 4 -12.16 -4.53 -12.43
CA LEU A 4 -13.46 -3.93 -12.69
C LEU A 4 -13.83 -4.06 -14.17
N ASN A 5 -15.10 -4.36 -14.45
CA ASN A 5 -15.58 -4.67 -15.79
C ASN A 5 -15.33 -3.60 -16.87
N TRP A 6 -15.20 -2.34 -16.48
CA TRP A 6 -14.95 -1.21 -17.38
C TRP A 6 -13.47 -0.93 -17.60
N VAL A 7 -12.57 -1.61 -16.86
CA VAL A 7 -11.11 -1.43 -16.96
C VAL A 7 -10.55 -2.45 -17.97
N PRO A 8 -10.18 -2.01 -19.19
CA PRO A 8 -9.65 -2.91 -20.19
C PRO A 8 -8.19 -3.28 -19.86
N SER A 9 -7.92 -4.58 -19.73
CA SER A 9 -6.59 -5.09 -19.36
C SER A 9 -5.48 -4.68 -20.34
N ASN A 10 -5.80 -4.51 -21.62
CA ASN A 10 -4.83 -4.12 -22.66
C ASN A 10 -4.37 -2.66 -22.59
N LYS A 11 -5.01 -1.81 -21.77
CA LYS A 11 -4.55 -0.43 -21.54
C LYS A 11 -3.64 -0.30 -20.31
N LEU A 12 -3.53 -1.35 -19.50
CA LEU A 12 -2.77 -1.28 -18.24
C LEU A 12 -1.27 -1.42 -18.51
N ALA A 13 -0.49 -0.57 -17.86
CA ALA A 13 0.96 -0.60 -17.91
C ALA A 13 1.50 -1.66 -16.94
N PHE A 14 2.18 -2.68 -17.49
CA PHE A 14 2.72 -3.80 -16.73
C PHE A 14 3.74 -3.38 -15.67
N THR A 15 4.54 -2.34 -15.93
CA THR A 15 5.48 -1.78 -14.96
C THR A 15 4.75 -1.24 -13.73
N MET A 16 3.66 -0.53 -13.93
CA MET A 16 2.88 0.10 -12.86
C MET A 16 2.00 -0.91 -12.11
N LEU A 17 1.55 -1.98 -12.76
CA LEU A 17 0.84 -3.08 -12.08
C LEU A 17 1.69 -3.72 -10.99
N GLN A 18 3.01 -3.75 -11.12
CA GLN A 18 3.90 -4.34 -10.11
C GLN A 18 3.94 -3.52 -8.81
N MET A 19 3.57 -2.24 -8.85
CA MET A 19 3.41 -1.39 -7.68
C MET A 19 2.00 -1.45 -7.09
N ASN A 20 1.05 -2.09 -7.77
CA ASN A 20 -0.33 -2.18 -7.33
C ASN A 20 -0.50 -3.36 -6.35
N PRO A 21 -0.91 -3.10 -5.09
CA PRO A 21 -1.01 -4.15 -4.07
C PRO A 21 -2.07 -5.20 -4.36
N ASN A 22 -3.03 -4.88 -5.23
CA ASN A 22 -4.14 -5.76 -5.59
C ASN A 22 -3.90 -6.53 -6.91
N ALA A 23 -2.75 -6.32 -7.56
CA ALA A 23 -2.46 -6.89 -8.88
C ALA A 23 -1.68 -8.22 -8.86
N ILE A 24 -1.33 -8.76 -7.69
CA ILE A 24 -0.46 -9.95 -7.57
C ILE A 24 -0.97 -11.13 -8.40
N ASP A 25 -2.24 -11.52 -8.25
CA ASP A 25 -2.85 -12.59 -9.04
C ASP A 25 -2.78 -12.33 -10.56
N HIS A 26 -2.82 -11.06 -10.97
CA HIS A 26 -2.77 -10.68 -12.38
C HIS A 26 -1.35 -10.73 -12.94
N ILE A 27 -0.36 -10.35 -12.13
CA ILE A 27 1.06 -10.49 -12.48
C ILE A 27 1.37 -11.96 -12.79
N GLU A 28 0.85 -12.89 -11.99
CA GLU A 28 0.98 -14.34 -12.24
C GLU A 28 0.23 -14.78 -13.48
N LYS A 29 -1.06 -14.45 -13.56
CA LYS A 29 -1.96 -14.87 -14.64
C LYS A 29 -1.44 -14.47 -16.02
N TYR A 30 -0.83 -13.29 -16.14
CA TYR A 30 -0.32 -12.77 -17.42
C TYR A 30 1.19 -12.95 -17.59
N HIS A 31 1.85 -13.70 -16.69
CA HIS A 31 3.30 -13.94 -16.74
C HIS A 31 4.12 -12.65 -16.90
N ILE A 32 3.72 -11.59 -16.19
CA ILE A 32 4.42 -10.30 -16.26
C ILE A 32 5.83 -10.46 -15.70
N PRO A 33 6.89 -10.06 -16.42
CA PRO A 33 8.26 -10.12 -15.92
C PRO A 33 8.42 -9.34 -14.61
N LYS A 34 8.92 -10.03 -13.58
CA LYS A 34 9.07 -9.47 -12.23
C LYS A 34 10.28 -8.54 -12.16
N MET A 35 10.02 -7.28 -11.87
CA MET A 35 10.98 -6.23 -11.57
C MET A 35 11.08 -6.07 -10.06
N TRP A 36 12.04 -6.74 -9.44
CA TRP A 36 12.12 -6.83 -7.97
C TRP A 36 12.28 -5.49 -7.26
N THR A 37 12.90 -4.51 -7.92
CA THR A 37 12.97 -3.12 -7.42
C THR A 37 11.60 -2.51 -7.17
N LEU A 38 10.58 -2.89 -7.95
CA LEU A 38 9.20 -2.42 -7.80
C LEU A 38 8.37 -3.35 -6.91
N LEU A 39 8.47 -4.67 -7.10
CA LEU A 39 7.70 -5.63 -6.31
C LEU A 39 8.06 -5.60 -4.82
N SER A 40 9.32 -5.35 -4.46
CA SER A 40 9.74 -5.40 -3.05
C SER A 40 9.11 -4.30 -2.19
N GLU A 41 8.73 -3.17 -2.79
CA GLU A 41 7.98 -2.09 -2.13
C GLU A 41 6.46 -2.35 -2.11
N ASN A 42 5.97 -3.30 -2.90
CA ASN A 42 4.56 -3.64 -2.97
C ASN A 42 4.15 -4.49 -1.75
N PRO A 43 3.25 -4.01 -0.87
CA PRO A 43 2.85 -4.76 0.33
C PRO A 43 2.06 -6.04 0.02
N GLY A 44 1.47 -6.16 -1.17
CA GLY A 44 0.81 -7.38 -1.65
C GLY A 44 1.79 -8.46 -2.11
N ALA A 45 3.01 -8.08 -2.50
CA ALA A 45 4.03 -9.00 -3.02
C ALA A 45 4.78 -9.79 -1.93
N LEU A 46 4.39 -9.64 -0.66
CA LEU A 46 5.05 -10.28 0.47
C LEU A 46 5.11 -11.81 0.34
N CYS A 47 4.10 -12.43 -0.27
CA CYS A 47 4.09 -13.86 -0.54
C CYS A 47 5.28 -14.33 -1.40
N TYR A 48 5.75 -13.51 -2.35
CA TYR A 48 6.94 -13.85 -3.11
C TYR A 48 8.20 -13.74 -2.26
N MET A 49 8.29 -12.70 -1.43
CA MET A 49 9.44 -12.43 -0.57
C MET A 49 9.69 -13.58 0.43
N TYR A 50 8.64 -14.24 0.90
CA TYR A 50 8.75 -15.43 1.76
C TYR A 50 9.28 -16.68 1.04
N ASN A 51 8.98 -16.82 -0.25
CA ASN A 51 9.23 -18.06 -1.01
C ASN A 51 10.57 -18.05 -1.77
N ASP A 52 11.20 -16.90 -1.97
CA ASP A 52 12.46 -16.78 -2.71
C ASP A 52 13.46 -15.81 -2.03
N PRO A 53 14.42 -16.32 -1.25
CA PRO A 53 15.44 -15.50 -0.58
C PRO A 53 16.45 -14.85 -1.53
N THR A 54 16.60 -15.34 -2.77
CA THR A 54 17.55 -14.78 -3.76
C THR A 54 17.15 -13.37 -4.22
N MET A 55 15.96 -12.91 -3.82
CA MET A 55 15.51 -11.53 -4.00
C MET A 55 16.36 -10.49 -3.28
N LEU A 56 16.98 -10.87 -2.16
CA LEU A 56 17.81 -9.95 -1.38
C LEU A 56 19.02 -9.46 -2.17
N ASP A 57 19.57 -10.34 -3.02
CA ASP A 57 20.74 -10.07 -3.85
C ASP A 57 20.42 -9.20 -5.07
N ASN A 58 19.17 -9.24 -5.56
CA ASN A 58 18.77 -8.61 -6.82
C ASN A 58 18.12 -7.21 -6.67
N ALA A 59 17.47 -6.91 -5.54
CA ALA A 59 16.76 -5.63 -5.33
C ALA A 59 17.46 -4.66 -4.36
N GLY A 60 18.40 -5.17 -3.55
CA GLY A 60 18.87 -4.47 -2.36
C GLY A 60 17.76 -4.36 -1.31
N TYR A 61 18.12 -4.39 -0.02
CA TYR A 61 17.16 -4.37 1.09
C TYR A 61 16.18 -3.18 1.11
N ALA A 62 16.37 -2.17 0.26
CA ALA A 62 15.63 -0.92 0.25
C ALA A 62 14.11 -1.08 0.26
N GLY A 63 13.57 -1.95 -0.60
CA GLY A 63 12.12 -2.15 -0.71
C GLY A 63 11.54 -2.88 0.51
N TRP A 64 12.26 -3.89 1.03
CA TRP A 64 11.88 -4.61 2.24
C TRP A 64 11.80 -3.67 3.44
N LEU A 65 12.81 -2.82 3.59
CA LEU A 65 12.92 -1.91 4.74
C LEU A 65 11.78 -0.91 4.81
N LYS A 66 11.22 -0.50 3.67
CA LYS A 66 10.12 0.47 3.60
C LYS A 66 8.73 -0.18 3.52
N ASN A 67 8.66 -1.51 3.42
CA ASN A 67 7.39 -2.21 3.22
C ASN A 67 6.46 -1.98 4.43
N PRO A 68 5.26 -1.41 4.24
CA PRO A 68 4.37 -1.05 5.33
C PRO A 68 3.57 -2.25 5.87
N ASN A 69 3.71 -3.44 5.29
CA ASN A 69 3.05 -4.65 5.78
C ASN A 69 3.74 -5.15 7.07
N PRO A 70 3.06 -5.25 8.22
CA PRO A 70 3.70 -5.66 9.48
C PRO A 70 4.28 -7.08 9.44
N ALA A 71 3.80 -7.95 8.54
CA ALA A 71 4.38 -9.28 8.34
C ALA A 71 5.79 -9.25 7.72
N ILE A 72 6.32 -8.08 7.33
CA ILE A 72 7.72 -7.95 6.92
C ILE A 72 8.70 -8.09 8.10
N ILE A 73 8.27 -7.79 9.33
CA ILE A 73 9.18 -7.70 10.49
C ILE A 73 9.98 -8.99 10.73
N PRO A 74 9.38 -10.20 10.76
CA PRO A 74 10.14 -11.43 10.95
C PRO A 74 11.17 -11.69 9.84
N LEU A 75 10.88 -11.22 8.62
CA LEU A 75 11.82 -11.32 7.49
C LEU A 75 13.00 -10.35 7.66
N LEU A 76 12.74 -9.12 8.14
CA LEU A 76 13.80 -8.15 8.44
C LEU A 76 14.74 -8.67 9.53
N GLU A 77 14.19 -9.19 10.62
CA GLU A 77 14.98 -9.73 11.74
C GLU A 77 15.82 -10.94 11.33
N LYS A 78 15.28 -11.80 10.46
CA LYS A 78 15.95 -13.03 10.02
C LYS A 78 17.05 -12.77 8.99
N TYR A 79 16.83 -11.87 8.04
CA TYR A 79 17.65 -11.78 6.83
C TYR A 79 18.40 -10.46 6.64
N VAL A 80 18.11 -9.43 7.44
CA VAL A 80 18.72 -8.11 7.28
C VAL A 80 19.68 -7.80 8.41
N CYS A 81 20.89 -7.36 8.07
CA CYS A 81 21.84 -6.85 9.06
C CYS A 81 21.41 -5.46 9.54
N ILE A 82 20.62 -5.42 10.62
CA ILE A 82 20.00 -4.20 11.15
C ILE A 82 21.04 -3.14 11.58
N LYS A 83 22.27 -3.54 11.94
CA LYS A 83 23.31 -2.61 12.46
C LYS A 83 23.94 -1.70 11.39
N VAL A 84 23.62 -1.90 10.12
CA VAL A 84 24.18 -1.09 9.02
C VAL A 84 23.54 0.31 9.01
N PRO A 85 24.31 1.42 8.91
CA PRO A 85 23.77 2.78 8.91
C PRO A 85 22.66 3.02 7.89
N TYR A 86 22.87 2.57 6.64
CA TYR A 86 21.86 2.65 5.59
C TYR A 86 20.55 1.93 5.96
N VAL A 87 20.63 0.79 6.65
CA VAL A 87 19.46 0.03 7.09
C VAL A 87 18.69 0.81 8.15
N GLN A 88 19.39 1.34 9.15
CA GLN A 88 18.82 2.15 10.23
C GLN A 88 18.03 3.35 9.71
N GLU A 89 18.59 4.09 8.75
CA GLU A 89 17.90 5.22 8.12
C GLU A 89 16.60 4.80 7.42
N ARG A 90 16.60 3.66 6.72
CA ARG A 90 15.41 3.21 5.98
C ARG A 90 14.33 2.66 6.90
N LEU A 91 14.69 2.04 8.02
CA LEU A 91 13.75 1.59 9.05
C LEU A 91 12.97 2.75 9.69
N LEU A 92 13.56 3.96 9.76
CA LEU A 92 12.84 5.16 10.23
C LEU A 92 11.61 5.50 9.39
N GLU A 93 11.60 5.18 8.10
CA GLU A 93 10.44 5.40 7.22
C GLU A 93 9.34 4.33 7.42
N ASN A 94 9.66 3.21 8.07
CA ASN A 94 8.74 2.09 8.23
C ASN A 94 7.86 2.26 9.49
N PRO A 95 6.52 2.33 9.35
CA PRO A 95 5.64 2.55 10.50
C PRO A 95 5.64 1.41 11.52
N ASN A 96 6.06 0.20 11.13
CA ASN A 96 6.06 -0.96 12.00
C ASN A 96 7.45 -1.30 12.58
N ALA A 97 8.51 -0.72 12.03
CA ALA A 97 9.88 -1.15 12.33
C ALA A 97 10.67 -0.19 13.23
N LEU A 98 10.01 0.84 13.80
CA LEU A 98 10.69 1.84 14.63
C LEU A 98 11.37 1.24 15.87
N HIS A 99 10.86 0.12 16.40
CA HIS A 99 11.46 -0.62 17.51
C HIS A 99 12.81 -1.30 17.16
N LEU A 100 13.13 -1.42 15.87
CA LEU A 100 14.41 -1.96 15.37
C LEU A 100 15.45 -0.84 15.14
N VAL A 101 15.08 0.42 15.34
CA VAL A 101 15.94 1.58 15.13
C VAL A 101 16.72 1.90 16.41
N ASP A 102 18.04 2.02 16.29
CA ASP A 102 18.91 2.53 17.34
C ASP A 102 18.72 4.05 17.46
N ALA A 103 18.46 4.53 18.68
CA ALA A 103 18.12 5.93 18.96
C ALA A 103 19.15 6.94 18.42
N ARG A 104 20.41 6.55 18.28
CA ARG A 104 21.47 7.42 17.75
C ARG A 104 21.26 7.84 16.30
N TYR A 105 20.41 7.13 15.55
CA TYR A 105 20.07 7.48 14.17
C TYR A 105 18.88 8.44 14.05
N ILE A 106 18.15 8.73 15.14
CA ILE A 106 16.91 9.52 15.07
C ILE A 106 17.21 11.00 14.79
N GLU A 107 18.01 11.63 15.64
CA GLU A 107 18.22 13.09 15.64
C GLU A 107 18.77 13.61 14.28
N GLY A 108 19.72 12.87 13.69
CA GLY A 108 20.27 13.22 12.37
C GLY A 108 19.31 12.99 11.19
N ASN A 109 18.21 12.25 11.40
CA ASN A 109 17.33 11.77 10.33
C ASN A 109 15.85 12.10 10.58
N LEU A 110 15.55 13.19 11.29
CA LEU A 110 14.18 13.63 11.59
C LEU A 110 13.30 13.80 10.35
N HIS A 111 13.88 14.14 9.19
CA HIS A 111 13.16 14.24 7.93
C HIS A 111 12.63 12.88 7.41
N LEU A 112 13.29 11.77 7.74
CA LEU A 112 12.81 10.41 7.45
C LEU A 112 11.72 10.02 8.45
N LEU A 113 11.93 10.31 9.73
CA LEU A 113 10.94 10.05 10.80
C LEU A 113 9.64 10.85 10.57
N ALA A 114 9.72 12.06 10.03
CA ALA A 114 8.56 12.89 9.66
C ALA A 114 7.61 12.23 8.64
N LYS A 115 8.11 11.29 7.83
CA LYS A 115 7.30 10.50 6.88
C LYS A 115 6.61 9.31 7.56
N ASN A 116 7.11 8.87 8.72
CA ASN A 116 6.59 7.72 9.43
C ASN A 116 5.20 8.03 10.00
N THR A 117 4.24 7.14 9.78
CA THR A 117 2.84 7.36 10.19
C THR A 117 2.52 6.78 11.58
N SER A 118 3.49 6.16 12.25
CA SER A 118 3.33 5.60 13.59
C SER A 118 3.08 6.70 14.64
N PRO A 119 2.18 6.49 15.62
CA PRO A 119 1.99 7.42 16.72
C PRO A 119 3.28 7.70 17.51
N LEU A 120 4.14 6.69 17.69
CA LEU A 120 5.43 6.85 18.37
C LEU A 120 6.37 7.79 17.60
N ALA A 121 6.35 7.73 16.26
CA ALA A 121 7.14 8.65 15.45
C ALA A 121 6.66 10.10 15.62
N MET A 122 5.35 10.33 15.69
CA MET A 122 4.80 11.68 15.91
C MET A 122 5.16 12.23 17.30
N GLN A 123 5.11 11.38 18.34
CA GLN A 123 5.56 11.76 19.69
C GLN A 123 7.03 12.18 19.70
N LEU A 124 7.91 11.37 19.10
CA LEU A 124 9.32 11.71 18.99
C LEU A 124 9.54 13.00 18.19
N ILE A 125 8.79 13.22 17.10
CA ILE A 125 8.90 14.47 16.32
C ILE A 125 8.53 15.70 17.15
N GLU A 126 7.54 15.61 18.05
CA GLU A 126 7.18 16.72 18.94
C GLU A 126 8.34 17.15 19.85
N ASP A 127 9.18 16.20 20.30
CA ASP A 127 10.37 16.48 21.12
C ASP A 127 11.46 17.27 20.37
N TYR A 128 11.45 17.24 19.03
CA TYR A 128 12.45 17.90 18.16
C TYR A 128 11.87 19.01 17.30
N ILE A 129 10.68 19.53 17.63
CA ILE A 129 9.92 20.45 16.76
C ILE A 129 10.68 21.72 16.34
N ASP A 130 11.56 22.21 17.23
CA ASP A 130 12.29 23.46 17.05
C ASP A 130 13.51 23.34 16.14
N VAL A 131 14.00 22.12 15.93
CA VAL A 131 15.19 21.83 15.10
C VAL A 131 14.84 21.19 13.76
N LEU A 132 13.55 20.99 13.47
CA LEU A 132 13.10 20.42 12.20
C LEU A 132 13.50 21.29 11.01
N SER A 133 14.11 20.66 10.00
CA SER A 133 14.42 21.29 8.71
C SER A 133 13.16 21.54 7.88
N ASN A 134 13.26 22.40 6.86
CA ASN A 134 12.17 22.62 5.90
C ASN A 134 11.73 21.32 5.22
N VAL A 135 12.69 20.43 4.90
CA VAL A 135 12.39 19.12 4.32
C VAL A 135 11.54 18.29 5.29
N ALA A 136 11.81 18.33 6.60
CA ALA A 136 10.96 17.63 7.57
C ALA A 136 9.53 18.20 7.59
N TRP A 137 9.37 19.52 7.51
CA TRP A 137 8.04 20.16 7.43
C TRP A 137 7.27 19.82 6.15
N GLU A 138 7.95 19.73 5.00
CA GLU A 138 7.34 19.23 3.76
C GLU A 138 6.82 17.79 3.95
N ARG A 139 7.61 16.92 4.58
CA ARG A 139 7.22 15.52 4.86
C ARG A 139 6.05 15.44 5.84
N LEU A 140 6.07 16.24 6.91
CA LEU A 140 4.95 16.33 7.85
C LEU A 140 3.69 16.83 7.16
N SER A 141 3.79 17.81 6.25
CA SER A 141 2.63 18.35 5.53
C SER A 141 1.91 17.28 4.70
N ALA A 142 2.64 16.30 4.15
CA ALA A 142 2.06 15.15 3.47
C ALA A 142 1.49 14.08 4.42
N ASN A 143 1.91 14.06 5.69
CA ASN A 143 1.65 12.97 6.63
C ASN A 143 0.30 13.18 7.35
N PRO A 144 -0.70 12.28 7.17
CA PRO A 144 -1.99 12.41 7.83
C PRO A 144 -1.92 12.30 9.35
N SER A 145 -0.97 11.51 9.88
CA SER A 145 -0.77 11.36 11.33
C SER A 145 -0.23 12.63 11.99
N ALA A 146 0.37 13.53 11.21
CA ALA A 146 0.96 14.77 11.70
C ALA A 146 -0.02 15.95 11.80
N ILE A 147 -1.31 15.77 11.48
CA ILE A 147 -2.27 16.88 11.39
C ILE A 147 -2.30 17.77 12.65
N HIS A 148 -2.25 17.16 13.84
CA HIS A 148 -2.23 17.87 15.12
C HIS A 148 -0.97 18.74 15.32
N ILE A 149 0.17 18.34 14.76
CA ILE A 149 1.42 19.11 14.77
C ILE A 149 1.29 20.29 13.79
N LEU A 150 0.75 20.03 12.58
CA LEU A 150 0.58 21.03 11.54
C LEU A 150 -0.38 22.15 11.96
N GLU A 151 -1.49 21.80 12.63
CA GLU A 151 -2.48 22.77 13.12
C GLU A 151 -1.90 23.78 14.11
N LYS A 152 -0.96 23.33 14.96
CA LYS A 152 -0.25 24.20 15.91
C LYS A 152 0.83 25.06 15.24
N ASN A 153 1.24 24.71 14.02
CA ASN A 153 2.42 25.27 13.35
C ASN A 153 2.15 25.72 11.90
N LEU A 154 0.97 26.30 11.63
CA LEU A 154 0.53 26.66 10.27
C LEU A 154 1.50 27.54 9.46
N HIS A 155 2.35 28.31 10.15
CA HIS A 155 3.36 29.17 9.51
C HIS A 155 4.54 28.39 8.91
N LYS A 156 4.74 27.12 9.29
CA LYS A 156 5.79 26.22 8.77
C LYS A 156 5.27 25.24 7.72
N VAL A 157 3.96 25.20 7.49
CA VAL A 157 3.30 24.22 6.61
C VAL A 157 3.58 24.52 5.14
N ASP A 158 3.92 23.48 4.37
CA ASP A 158 3.91 23.53 2.92
C ASP A 158 2.47 23.29 2.42
N TRP A 159 1.79 24.36 2.04
CA TRP A 159 0.41 24.31 1.56
C TRP A 159 0.22 23.56 0.23
N ASN A 160 1.24 23.53 -0.63
CA ASN A 160 1.16 22.77 -1.88
C ASN A 160 1.10 21.28 -1.56
N ILE A 161 2.04 20.80 -0.74
CA ILE A 161 2.08 19.39 -0.34
C ILE A 161 0.88 19.02 0.55
N LEU A 162 0.48 19.89 1.47
CA LEU A 162 -0.69 19.69 2.35
C LEU A 162 -1.97 19.40 1.55
N CYS A 163 -2.12 19.92 0.33
CA CYS A 163 -3.30 19.66 -0.49
C CYS A 163 -3.51 18.16 -0.77
N SER A 164 -2.45 17.35 -0.74
CA SER A 164 -2.56 15.89 -0.91
C SER A 164 -2.94 15.14 0.37
N ASN A 165 -2.89 15.79 1.54
CA ASN A 165 -3.14 15.19 2.83
C ASN A 165 -4.65 15.11 3.15
N PRO A 166 -5.26 13.90 3.24
CA PRO A 166 -6.68 13.76 3.51
C PRO A 166 -7.10 14.24 4.90
N ALA A 167 -6.21 14.21 5.90
CA ALA A 167 -6.51 14.69 7.26
C ALA A 167 -6.59 16.23 7.33
N ALA A 168 -6.08 16.94 6.32
CA ALA A 168 -6.06 18.41 6.27
C ALA A 168 -7.27 19.02 5.54
N ILE A 169 -8.24 18.22 5.10
CA ILE A 169 -9.34 18.69 4.25
C ILE A 169 -10.13 19.85 4.86
N HIS A 170 -10.33 19.87 6.18
CA HIS A 170 -11.04 20.93 6.89
C HIS A 170 -10.28 22.25 6.88
N LEU A 171 -8.95 22.24 6.80
CA LEU A 171 -8.13 23.44 6.63
C LEU A 171 -8.21 23.94 5.18
N LEU A 172 -8.08 23.02 4.21
CA LEU A 172 -8.09 23.34 2.78
C LEU A 172 -9.42 23.95 2.34
N LEU A 173 -10.55 23.39 2.78
CA LEU A 173 -11.88 23.90 2.42
C LEU A 173 -12.22 25.26 3.08
N LYS A 174 -11.57 25.60 4.19
CA LYS A 174 -11.68 26.95 4.80
C LYS A 174 -10.88 28.00 4.04
N LEU A 175 -9.84 27.59 3.32
CA LEU A 175 -8.92 28.47 2.60
C LEU A 175 -8.82 28.05 1.12
N PRO A 176 -9.89 28.19 0.33
CA PRO A 176 -9.95 27.65 -1.04
C PRO A 176 -8.87 28.25 -1.98
N TYR A 177 -8.39 29.46 -1.69
CA TYR A 177 -7.30 30.11 -2.43
C TYR A 177 -5.92 29.45 -2.20
N ARG A 178 -5.79 28.58 -1.20
CA ARG A 178 -4.60 27.76 -0.91
C ARG A 178 -4.66 26.38 -1.59
N ILE A 179 -5.70 26.07 -2.35
CA ILE A 179 -5.84 24.77 -3.01
C ILE A 179 -4.98 24.72 -4.27
N TYR A 180 -3.93 23.91 -4.22
CA TYR A 180 -3.09 23.57 -5.36
C TYR A 180 -3.63 22.30 -6.02
N TRP A 181 -4.36 22.47 -7.12
CA TRP A 181 -5.13 21.40 -7.78
C TRP A 181 -4.31 20.19 -8.19
N PHE A 182 -3.04 20.38 -8.59
CA PHE A 182 -2.15 19.28 -8.91
C PHE A 182 -2.05 18.29 -7.74
N GLN A 183 -1.73 18.76 -6.53
CA GLN A 183 -1.62 17.89 -5.35
C GLN A 183 -2.99 17.53 -4.76
N PHE A 184 -3.97 18.44 -4.84
CA PHE A 184 -5.33 18.19 -4.38
C PHE A 184 -5.99 17.00 -5.10
N SER A 185 -5.64 16.77 -6.38
CA SER A 185 -6.11 15.60 -7.13
C SER A 185 -5.68 14.24 -6.57
N LYS A 186 -4.64 14.22 -5.71
CA LYS A 186 -4.22 13.03 -4.96
C LYS A 186 -4.97 12.84 -3.64
N ASN A 187 -5.71 13.85 -3.18
CA ASN A 187 -6.36 13.82 -1.88
C ASN A 187 -7.48 12.76 -1.89
N THR A 188 -7.38 11.81 -0.97
CA THR A 188 -8.29 10.66 -0.90
C THR A 188 -9.51 10.91 -0.02
N HIS A 189 -9.64 12.09 0.60
CA HIS A 189 -10.78 12.40 1.44
C HIS A 189 -12.07 12.54 0.61
N PRO A 190 -13.22 11.97 1.03
CA PRO A 190 -14.47 12.05 0.27
C PRO A 190 -14.91 13.47 -0.12
N LEU A 191 -14.78 14.42 0.80
CA LEU A 191 -15.07 15.84 0.52
C LEU A 191 -14.13 16.45 -0.54
N ALA A 192 -12.89 15.98 -0.65
CA ALA A 192 -11.99 16.42 -1.72
C ALA A 192 -12.49 15.89 -3.07
N ILE A 193 -12.91 14.61 -3.13
CA ILE A 193 -13.51 14.01 -4.33
C ILE A 193 -14.77 14.77 -4.76
N GLU A 194 -15.65 15.12 -3.82
CA GLU A 194 -16.84 15.93 -4.12
C GLU A 194 -16.47 17.33 -4.64
N HIS A 195 -15.47 17.97 -4.04
CA HIS A 195 -15.00 19.28 -4.48
C HIS A 195 -14.40 19.22 -5.89
N MET A 196 -13.65 18.16 -6.21
CA MET A 196 -13.11 17.91 -7.55
C MET A 196 -14.21 17.64 -8.57
N ARG A 197 -15.24 16.86 -8.21
CA ARG A 197 -16.40 16.58 -9.07
C ARG A 197 -17.12 17.87 -9.51
N LYS A 198 -17.11 18.91 -8.67
CA LYS A 198 -17.69 20.23 -8.98
C LYS A 198 -16.76 21.16 -9.79
N ASN A 199 -15.50 20.80 -9.99
CA ASN A 199 -14.46 21.64 -10.64
C ASN A 199 -13.58 20.81 -11.59
N LEU A 200 -14.18 20.00 -12.47
CA LEU A 200 -13.47 19.04 -13.32
C LEU A 200 -12.43 19.68 -14.25
N GLU A 201 -12.59 20.96 -14.57
CA GLU A 201 -11.69 21.74 -15.42
C GLU A 201 -10.34 22.05 -14.75
N LYS A 202 -10.25 21.97 -13.42
CA LYS A 202 -9.02 22.24 -12.66
C LYS A 202 -8.29 20.97 -12.25
N VAL A 203 -8.97 19.82 -12.29
CA VAL A 203 -8.45 18.54 -11.85
C VAL A 203 -7.26 18.11 -12.70
N ASN A 204 -6.20 17.64 -12.04
CA ASN A 204 -5.14 16.93 -12.71
C ASN A 204 -5.51 15.44 -12.85
N TRP A 205 -5.84 15.02 -14.07
CA TRP A 205 -6.34 13.66 -14.33
C TRP A 205 -5.30 12.55 -14.16
N GLU A 206 -4.01 12.87 -14.29
CA GLU A 206 -2.93 11.92 -14.01
C GLU A 206 -2.92 11.53 -12.52
N ASN A 207 -2.91 12.53 -11.65
CA ASN A 207 -2.95 12.33 -10.20
C ASN A 207 -4.29 11.73 -9.75
N LEU A 208 -5.40 12.14 -10.36
CA LEU A 208 -6.71 11.56 -10.06
C LEU A 208 -6.78 10.08 -10.48
N SER A 209 -6.17 9.70 -11.60
CA SER A 209 -6.16 8.30 -12.07
C SER A 209 -5.45 7.38 -11.09
N ALA A 210 -4.42 7.86 -10.40
CA ALA A 210 -3.75 7.12 -9.33
C ALA A 210 -4.53 7.11 -7.99
N ASN A 211 -5.57 7.92 -7.84
CA ASN A 211 -6.29 8.12 -6.59
C ASN A 211 -7.39 7.04 -6.39
N PRO A 212 -7.25 6.14 -5.40
CA PRO A 212 -8.23 5.06 -5.20
C PRO A 212 -9.61 5.54 -4.76
N ALA A 213 -9.70 6.70 -4.09
CA ALA A 213 -10.99 7.26 -3.69
C ALA A 213 -11.77 7.88 -4.87
N ALA A 214 -11.12 8.05 -6.03
CA ALA A 214 -11.72 8.67 -7.21
C ALA A 214 -12.27 7.66 -8.24
N ILE A 215 -12.31 6.36 -7.92
CA ILE A 215 -12.64 5.31 -8.91
C ILE A 215 -13.98 5.52 -9.62
N GLU A 216 -15.03 5.94 -8.88
CA GLU A 216 -16.33 6.24 -9.48
C GLU A 216 -16.29 7.49 -10.37
N LEU A 217 -15.53 8.51 -9.97
CA LEU A 217 -15.37 9.71 -10.79
C LEU A 217 -14.61 9.40 -12.10
N LEU A 218 -13.62 8.51 -12.04
CA LEU A 218 -12.89 8.03 -13.22
C LEU A 218 -13.79 7.21 -14.15
N LYS A 219 -14.63 6.33 -13.59
CA LYS A 219 -15.61 5.54 -14.36
C LYS A 219 -16.62 6.40 -15.13
N GLU A 220 -17.00 7.56 -14.57
CA GLU A 220 -17.86 8.55 -15.23
C GLU A 220 -17.15 9.37 -16.32
N ASN A 221 -15.80 9.38 -16.34
CA ASN A 221 -14.97 10.23 -17.20
C ASN A 221 -13.85 9.43 -17.88
N GLN A 222 -14.19 8.28 -18.49
CA GLN A 222 -13.20 7.33 -19.00
C GLN A 222 -12.30 7.89 -20.11
N ASP A 223 -12.76 8.92 -20.83
CA ASP A 223 -12.01 9.62 -21.88
C ASP A 223 -10.80 10.39 -21.32
N LYS A 224 -10.82 10.74 -20.03
CA LYS A 224 -9.76 11.53 -19.38
C LYS A 224 -8.77 10.68 -18.59
N ILE A 225 -9.00 9.37 -18.50
CA ILE A 225 -8.18 8.46 -17.70
C ILE A 225 -6.76 8.40 -18.26
N ALA A 226 -5.79 8.66 -17.37
CA ALA A 226 -4.40 8.38 -17.64
C ALA A 226 -4.08 6.93 -17.24
N TRP A 227 -4.19 6.00 -18.20
CA TRP A 227 -4.11 4.56 -17.96
C TRP A 227 -2.80 4.09 -17.30
N TYR A 228 -1.69 4.75 -17.61
CA TYR A 228 -0.40 4.49 -16.94
C TYR A 228 -0.52 4.66 -15.42
N TRP A 229 -1.09 5.77 -14.97
CA TRP A 229 -1.28 6.07 -13.54
C TRP A 229 -2.45 5.29 -12.92
N LEU A 230 -3.47 4.96 -13.70
CA LEU A 230 -4.55 4.08 -13.25
C LEU A 230 -4.03 2.67 -12.90
N SER A 231 -3.00 2.19 -13.59
CA SER A 231 -2.46 0.84 -13.41
C SER A 231 -1.93 0.56 -11.99
N GLN A 232 -1.47 1.58 -11.28
CA GLN A 232 -1.08 1.47 -9.86
C GLN A 232 -2.24 1.68 -8.88
N ASN A 233 -3.43 2.07 -9.35
CA ASN A 233 -4.57 2.36 -8.50
C ASN A 233 -5.18 1.04 -7.97
N PRO A 234 -5.16 0.78 -6.65
CA PRO A 234 -5.66 -0.48 -6.10
C PRO A 234 -7.17 -0.68 -6.26
N ALA A 235 -7.93 0.41 -6.47
CA ALA A 235 -9.38 0.37 -6.59
C ALA A 235 -9.87 -0.15 -7.95
N ILE A 236 -8.98 -0.43 -8.92
CA ILE A 236 -9.36 -1.07 -10.19
C ILE A 236 -9.65 -2.57 -10.04
N PHE A 237 -9.46 -3.12 -8.85
CA PHE A 237 -9.70 -4.51 -8.53
C PHE A 237 -10.83 -4.67 -7.51
N GLU A 238 -11.65 -5.70 -7.68
CA GLU A 238 -12.69 -6.10 -6.74
C GLU A 238 -12.52 -7.55 -6.27
N TYR A 239 -13.16 -7.88 -5.15
CA TYR A 239 -13.14 -9.24 -4.61
C TYR A 239 -14.08 -10.14 -5.40
N ASN A 240 -13.50 -11.18 -6.03
CA ASN A 240 -14.29 -12.27 -6.57
C ASN A 240 -14.56 -13.30 -5.45
N TYR A 241 -15.62 -13.08 -4.68
CA TYR A 241 -16.00 -13.96 -3.57
C TYR A 241 -16.22 -15.41 -4.00
N SER A 242 -16.73 -15.64 -5.22
CA SER A 242 -16.94 -16.99 -5.76
C SER A 242 -15.62 -17.72 -5.97
N ASN A 243 -14.60 -17.06 -6.51
CA ASN A 243 -13.27 -17.64 -6.69
C ASN A 243 -12.56 -17.84 -5.35
N MET A 244 -12.69 -16.90 -4.42
CA MET A 244 -12.16 -17.05 -3.06
C MET A 244 -12.78 -18.24 -2.33
N ALA A 245 -14.10 -18.42 -2.44
CA ALA A 245 -14.81 -19.56 -1.87
C ALA A 245 -14.32 -20.88 -2.47
N LYS A 246 -14.21 -20.96 -3.81
CA LYS A 246 -13.67 -22.13 -4.50
C LYS A 246 -12.25 -22.48 -4.05
N ALA A 247 -11.36 -21.48 -3.98
CA ALA A 247 -9.98 -21.68 -3.53
C ALA A 247 -9.92 -22.22 -2.09
N LYS A 248 -10.70 -21.64 -1.17
CA LYS A 248 -10.78 -22.12 0.22
C LYS A 248 -11.33 -23.54 0.30
N THR A 249 -12.39 -23.85 -0.45
CA THR A 249 -12.96 -25.20 -0.49
C THR A 249 -11.96 -26.22 -1.03
N ASN A 250 -11.14 -25.86 -2.02
CA ASN A 250 -10.11 -26.75 -2.53
C ASN A 250 -9.04 -27.09 -1.48
N ILE A 251 -8.56 -26.09 -0.72
CA ILE A 251 -7.60 -26.32 0.37
C ILE A 251 -8.17 -27.27 1.43
N ILE A 252 -9.40 -26.99 1.89
CA ILE A 252 -10.07 -27.85 2.88
C ILE A 252 -10.30 -29.24 2.31
N ARG A 253 -10.67 -29.35 1.03
CA ARG A 253 -10.83 -30.64 0.35
C ARG A 253 -9.53 -31.42 0.32
N GLU A 254 -8.41 -30.80 -0.02
CA GLU A 254 -7.09 -31.44 -0.06
C GLU A 254 -6.66 -31.93 1.33
N GLU A 255 -6.88 -31.12 2.36
CA GLU A 255 -6.61 -31.51 3.75
C GLU A 255 -7.53 -32.64 4.21
N LEU A 256 -8.83 -32.55 3.94
CA LEU A 256 -9.78 -33.62 4.27
C LEU A 256 -9.42 -34.91 3.56
N VAL A 257 -9.09 -34.88 2.26
CA VAL A 257 -8.67 -36.07 1.51
C VAL A 257 -7.37 -36.65 2.06
N SER A 258 -6.40 -35.82 2.46
CA SER A 258 -5.12 -36.33 2.98
C SER A 258 -5.23 -36.88 4.42
N VAL A 259 -6.07 -36.27 5.26
CA VAL A 259 -6.10 -36.57 6.70
C VAL A 259 -7.27 -37.43 7.14
N ALA A 260 -8.47 -37.28 6.57
CA ALA A 260 -9.70 -37.91 7.05
C ALA A 260 -10.31 -38.88 6.03
N LEU A 261 -10.43 -38.44 4.78
CA LEU A 261 -11.13 -39.08 3.66
C LEU A 261 -10.14 -39.68 2.65
N HIS A 262 -9.00 -40.19 3.11
CA HIS A 262 -8.03 -40.86 2.24
C HIS A 262 -8.71 -42.04 1.52
N PRO A 263 -8.47 -42.25 0.22
CA PRO A 263 -9.15 -43.30 -0.56
C PRO A 263 -9.11 -44.69 0.08
N ASP A 264 -7.98 -45.06 0.70
CA ASP A 264 -7.86 -46.35 1.39
C ASP A 264 -8.77 -46.48 2.61
N ARG A 265 -8.94 -45.39 3.37
CA ARG A 265 -9.81 -45.35 4.55
C ARG A 265 -11.27 -45.41 4.14
N VAL A 266 -11.65 -44.64 3.13
CA VAL A 266 -12.98 -44.67 2.52
C VAL A 266 -13.28 -46.07 1.99
N CYS A 267 -12.35 -46.68 1.23
CA CYS A 267 -12.48 -48.05 0.75
C CYS A 267 -12.68 -49.07 1.89
N LYS A 268 -11.95 -48.91 3.01
CA LYS A 268 -12.11 -49.76 4.18
C LYS A 268 -13.52 -49.63 4.79
N TRP A 269 -14.00 -48.41 5.01
CA TRP A 269 -15.34 -48.18 5.58
C TRP A 269 -16.46 -48.71 4.69
N LEU A 270 -16.34 -48.55 3.37
CA LEU A 270 -17.30 -49.12 2.43
C LEU A 270 -17.34 -50.66 2.48
N ARG A 271 -16.18 -51.32 2.65
CA ARG A 271 -16.12 -52.79 2.86
C ARG A 271 -16.70 -53.23 4.20
N GLU A 272 -16.63 -52.36 5.20
CA GLU A 272 -17.22 -52.58 6.54
C GLU A 272 -18.74 -52.27 6.57
N GLY A 273 -19.32 -51.84 5.44
CA GLY A 273 -20.76 -51.72 5.25
C GLY A 273 -21.32 -50.30 5.40
N LEU A 274 -20.48 -49.28 5.60
CA LEU A 274 -20.92 -47.88 5.52
C LEU A 274 -21.28 -47.51 4.07
N THR A 275 -22.25 -46.63 3.89
CA THR A 275 -22.59 -46.06 2.59
C THR A 275 -21.95 -44.69 2.41
N LEU A 276 -21.90 -44.18 1.17
CA LEU A 276 -21.44 -42.81 0.92
C LEU A 276 -22.31 -41.74 1.59
N ALA A 277 -23.55 -42.06 1.99
CA ALA A 277 -24.41 -41.15 2.73
C ALA A 277 -24.08 -41.13 4.23
N ASP A 278 -23.35 -42.14 4.72
CA ASP A 278 -22.87 -42.24 6.11
C ASP A 278 -21.49 -41.58 6.30
N LEU A 279 -20.86 -41.11 5.20
CA LEU A 279 -19.54 -40.48 5.15
C LEU A 279 -19.64 -38.97 4.89
#